data_AF-A0A3D9SDY0-F1
#
_entry.id   AF-A0A3D9SDY0-F1
#
_cell.length_a   1.000
_cell.length_b   1.000
_cell.length_c   1.000
_cell.angle_alpha   90.00
_cell.angle_beta   90.00
_cell.angle_gamma   90.00
#
_symmetry.space_group_name_H-M   'P 1'
#
loop_
_entity.id
_entity.type
_entity.pdbx_description
1 polymer ?
#
loop_
_entity_poly.entity_id
_entity_poly.type
_entity_poly.pdbx_seq_one_letter_code
_entity_poly.pdbx_strand_id
1 'polypeptide(L)' 'MENPIPGGAGRRTKAIKEVLNGSMVHDFQDMQQLGADMQAMKTNSQLLEEGLVPDPIQD' A
#
# COMPACT_ATOMS: atom_id res chain seq x y z
N MET A 1 20.20 5.77 16.28
CA MET A 1 19.78 6.15 14.90
C MET A 1 18.32 5.77 14.79
N GLU A 2 17.45 6.73 14.50
CA GLU A 2 16.03 6.45 14.21
C GLU A 2 15.91 5.93 12.78
N ASN A 3 15.25 4.79 12.59
CA ASN A 3 15.09 4.19 11.26
C ASN A 3 13.92 4.89 10.54
N PRO A 4 14.13 5.42 9.32
CA PRO A 4 13.06 6.06 8.56
C PRO A 4 11.95 5.07 8.20
N ILE A 5 10.69 5.54 8.20
CA ILE A 5 9.57 4.73 7.72
C ILE A 5 9.53 4.80 6.19
N PRO A 6 9.59 3.67 5.47
CA PRO A 6 9.51 3.66 4.01
C PRO A 6 8.19 4.29 3.54
N GLY A 7 8.26 5.14 2.51
CA GLY A 7 7.08 5.59 1.77
C GLY A 7 6.65 4.57 0.72
N GLY A 8 5.59 4.90 -0.03
CA GLY A 8 5.20 4.11 -1.21
C GLY A 8 6.39 3.89 -2.15
N ALA A 9 6.41 2.76 -2.86
CA ALA A 9 7.57 2.20 -3.56
C ALA A 9 8.47 3.27 -4.24
N GLY A 10 9.66 3.48 -3.68
CA GLY A 10 10.70 4.36 -4.24
C GLY A 10 10.65 5.84 -3.82
N ARG A 11 9.70 6.26 -2.98
CA ARG A 11 9.65 7.65 -2.49
C ARG A 11 10.52 7.92 -1.28
N ARG A 12 10.87 9.20 -1.11
CA ARG A 12 11.68 9.70 0.00
C ARG A 12 10.98 9.42 1.31
N THR A 13 11.71 8.83 2.24
CA THR A 13 11.23 8.57 3.59
C THR A 13 11.15 9.86 4.40
N LYS A 14 10.10 10.02 5.20
CA LYS A 14 10.03 11.07 6.23
C LYS A 14 10.68 10.62 7.53
N ALA A 15 11.14 11.59 8.33
CA ALA A 15 11.62 11.29 9.67
C ALA A 15 10.46 10.80 10.55
N ILE A 16 10.72 9.90 11.51
CA ILE A 16 9.66 9.32 12.38
C ILE A 16 8.78 10.42 13.01
N LYS A 17 9.39 11.51 13.48
CA LYS A 17 8.71 12.67 14.09
C LYS A 17 7.72 13.39 13.16
N GLU A 18 7.81 13.18 11.85
CA GLU A 18 6.97 13.82 10.82
C GLU A 18 5.86 12.87 10.32
N VAL A 19 5.89 11.61 10.73
CA VAL A 19 4.87 10.62 10.37
C VAL A 19 3.68 10.76 11.31
N LEU A 20 2.48 10.64 10.74
CA LEU A 20 1.23 10.71 11.50
C LEU A 20 0.75 9.30 11.86
N ASN A 21 0.63 9.02 13.15
CA ASN A 21 -0.01 7.81 13.64
C ASN A 21 -1.45 7.73 13.11
N GLY A 22 -1.88 6.54 12.69
CA GLY A 22 -3.19 6.33 12.07
C GLY A 22 -3.26 6.69 10.57
N SER A 23 -2.15 7.16 9.98
CA SER A 23 -2.00 7.28 8.54
C SER A 23 -1.08 6.20 8.00
N MET A 24 -1.52 5.48 6.97
CA MET A 24 -0.65 4.56 6.20
C MET A 24 0.17 5.30 5.12
N VAL A 25 -0.07 6.59 4.93
CA VAL A 25 0.55 7.42 3.88
C VAL A 25 1.27 8.62 4.48
N HIS A 26 2.35 9.06 3.86
CA HIS A 26 3.15 10.19 4.37
C HIS A 26 2.65 11.55 3.88
N ASP A 27 2.00 11.58 2.71
CA ASP A 27 1.42 12.77 2.11
C ASP A 27 0.29 12.44 1.12
N PHE A 28 -0.23 13.48 0.46
CA PHE A 28 -1.33 13.36 -0.49
C PHE A 28 -0.93 12.65 -1.80
N GLN A 29 0.34 12.73 -2.20
CA GLN A 29 0.80 12.04 -3.40
C GLN A 29 0.86 10.53 -3.13
N ASP A 30 1.26 10.13 -1.93
CA ASP A 30 1.23 8.74 -1.47
C ASP A 30 -0.21 8.20 -1.45
N MET A 31 -1.16 9.01 -0.97
CA MET A 31 -2.58 8.67 -0.98
C MET A 31 -3.12 8.39 -2.39
N GLN A 32 -2.79 9.25 -3.36
CA GLN A 32 -3.23 9.06 -4.75
C GLN A 32 -2.62 7.81 -5.38
N GLN A 33 -1.33 7.55 -5.13
CA GLN A 33 -0.67 6.36 -5.66
C GLN A 33 -1.26 5.08 -5.07
N LEU A 34 -1.47 5.05 -3.76
CA LEU A 34 -2.11 3.93 -3.08
C LEU A 34 -3.50 3.65 -3.68
N GLY A 35 -4.29 4.68 -3.96
CA GLY A 35 -5.58 4.54 -4.62
C GLY A 35 -5.48 3.91 -6.02
N ALA A 36 -4.51 4.34 -6.82
CA ALA A 36 -4.26 3.77 -8.15
C ALA A 36 -3.82 2.30 -8.08
N ASP A 37 -2.93 1.97 -7.14
CA ASP A 37 -2.43 0.62 -6.92
C ASP A 37 -3.57 -0.31 -6.48
N MET A 38 -4.42 0.16 -5.55
CA MET A 38 -5.61 -0.57 -5.11
C MET A 38 -6.61 -0.80 -6.24
N GLN A 39 -6.79 0.18 -7.14
CA GLN A 39 -7.69 0.04 -8.27
C GLN A 39 -7.16 -0.96 -9.32
N ALA A 40 -5.85 -1.05 -9.48
CA ALA A 40 -5.21 -2.00 -10.40
C ALA A 40 -5.18 -3.44 -9.86
N MET A 41 -5.30 -3.62 -8.55
CA MET A 41 -5.34 -4.93 -7.91
C MET A 41 -6.65 -5.67 -8.24
N LYS A 42 -6.50 -6.92 -8.70
CA LYS A 42 -7.65 -7.78 -8.98
C LYS A 42 -8.26 -8.29 -7.68
N THR A 43 -9.58 -8.36 -7.67
CA THR A 43 -10.34 -9.05 -6.61
C THR A 43 -10.22 -10.57 -6.76
N ASN A 44 -10.49 -11.30 -5.68
CA ASN A 44 -10.50 -12.77 -5.70
C ASN A 44 -11.45 -13.33 -6.78
N SER A 45 -12.62 -12.71 -6.99
CA SER A 45 -13.56 -13.14 -8.04
C SER A 45 -12.98 -12.97 -9.44
N GLN A 46 -12.32 -11.84 -9.73
CA GLN A 46 -11.68 -11.59 -11.04
C GLN A 46 -10.51 -12.54 -11.29
N LEU A 47 -9.73 -12.87 -10.26
CA LEU A 47 -8.67 -13.87 -10.38
C LEU A 47 -9.25 -15.23 -10.79
N LEU A 48 -10.35 -15.66 -10.17
CA LEU A 48 -11.03 -16.92 -10.51
C LEU A 48 -11.58 -16.94 -11.95
N GLU A 49 -12.20 -15.84 -12.40
CA GLU A 49 -12.70 -15.70 -13.79
C GLU A 49 -11.58 -15.84 -14.83
N GLU A 50 -10.37 -15.40 -14.49
CA GLU A 50 -9.18 -15.53 -15.34
C GLU A 50 -8.42 -16.87 -15.17
N GLY A 51 -8.92 -17.77 -14.31
CA GLY A 51 -8.27 -19.04 -14.01
C GLY A 51 -7.01 -18.93 -13.13
N LEU A 52 -6.85 -17.80 -12.44
CA LEU A 52 -5.78 -17.57 -11.45
C LEU A 52 -6.23 -18.01 -10.06
N VAL A 53 -5.25 -18.30 -9.20
CA VAL A 53 -5.49 -18.75 -7.82
C VAL A 53 -5.50 -17.53 -6.88
N PRO A 54 -6.58 -17.27 -6.13
CA PRO A 54 -6.62 -16.22 -5.12
C PRO A 54 -5.71 -16.50 -3.93
N ASP A 55 -5.38 -15.45 -3.18
CA ASP A 55 -4.65 -15.59 -1.92
C ASP A 55 -5.47 -16.42 -0.89
N PRO A 56 -4.80 -17.24 -0.05
CA PRO A 56 -5.48 -18.00 0.99
C PRO A 56 -6.22 -17.11 2.00
N ILE A 57 -7.41 -17.53 2.43
CA ILE A 57 -8.12 -16.90 3.55
C ILE A 57 -7.35 -17.24 4.84
N GLN A 58 -7.09 -16.24 5.67
CA GLN A 58 -6.47 -16.42 6.99
C GLN A 58 -7.57 -16.66 8.04
N ASP A 59 -7.43 -17.74 8.83
CA ASP A 59 -8.29 -18.08 9.99
C ASP A 59 -7.79 -17.44 11.30
#